data_AF-A0A536TLD7-F1
#
_entry.id   AF-A0A536TLD7-F1
#
_cell.length_a   1.000
_cell.length_b   1.000
_cell.length_c   1.000
_cell.angle_alpha   90.00
_cell.angle_beta   90.00
_cell.angle_gamma   90.00
#
_symmetry.space_group_name_H-M   'P 1'
#
loop_
_entity.id
_entity.type
_entity.pdbx_description
1 polymer ?
#
loop_
_entity_poly.entity_id
_entity_poly.type
_entity_poly.pdbx_seq_one_letter_code
_entity_poly.pdbx_strand_id
1 'polypeptide(L)' 'MKPSSVVHSNPDILGGTLVFVGTRVPLQALIDYLQRGHSLEEFLDDFP' A
#
# COMPACT_ATOMS: atom_id res chain seq x y z
N MET A 1 -22.08 -7.26 3.54
CA MET A 1 -20.70 -7.51 4.00
C MET A 1 -20.08 -6.16 4.33
N LYS A 2 -19.50 -5.96 5.52
CA LYS A 2 -18.70 -4.75 5.76
C LYS A 2 -17.48 -4.81 4.83
N PRO A 3 -17.10 -3.73 4.12
CA PRO A 3 -15.89 -3.76 3.33
C PRO A 3 -14.72 -4.07 4.27
N SER A 4 -14.04 -5.18 4.00
CA SER A 4 -12.79 -5.52 4.68
C SER A 4 -11.77 -4.43 4.38
N SER A 5 -11.15 -3.86 5.41
CA SER A 5 -10.11 -2.85 5.23
C SER A 5 -8.96 -3.46 4.43
N VAL A 6 -8.60 -2.84 3.31
CA VAL A 6 -7.49 -3.29 2.42
C VAL A 6 -6.13 -2.80 2.89
N VAL A 7 -6.13 -1.85 3.83
CA VAL A 7 -4.95 -1.27 4.47
C VAL A 7 -5.11 -1.33 5.98
N HIS A 8 -3.99 -1.44 6.71
CA HIS A 8 -3.96 -1.32 8.16
C HIS A 8 -2.82 -0.41 8.61
N SER A 9 -3.00 0.21 9.78
CA SER A 9 -1.95 0.92 10.50
C SER A 9 -1.81 0.24 11.86
N ASN A 10 -0.59 -0.17 12.18
CA ASN A 10 -0.26 -0.73 13.49
C ASN A 10 1.01 0.00 13.99
N PRO A 11 0.99 0.65 15.16
CA PRO A 11 2.16 1.32 15.73
C PRO A 11 3.41 0.43 15.81
N ASP A 12 3.23 -0.88 16.00
CA ASP A 12 4.31 -1.86 16.07
C ASP A 12 4.88 -2.23 14.69
N ILE A 13 4.20 -1.86 13.60
CA ILE A 13 4.58 -2.13 12.21
C ILE A 13 4.95 -0.81 11.52
N LEU A 14 6.22 -0.64 11.16
CA LEU A 14 6.74 0.57 10.49
C LEU A 14 6.29 1.88 11.19
N GLY A 15 6.20 1.86 12.53
CA GLY A 15 5.84 3.03 13.33
C GLY A 15 4.40 3.53 13.11
N GLY A 16 3.47 2.67 12.67
CA GLY A 16 2.10 3.09 12.36
C GLY A 16 1.89 3.56 10.92
N THR A 17 2.89 3.38 10.04
CA THR A 17 2.73 3.63 8.61
C THR A 17 1.61 2.76 8.03
N LEU A 18 0.77 3.36 7.17
CA LEU A 18 -0.32 2.64 6.53
C LEU A 18 0.24 1.65 5.50
N VAL A 19 -0.06 0.36 5.65
CA VAL A 19 0.39 -0.72 4.77
C VAL A 19 -0.78 -1.53 4.24
N PHE A 20 -0.63 -2.16 3.07
CA PHE A 20 -1.65 -3.07 2.55
C PHE A 20 -1.73 -4.34 3.41
N VAL A 21 -2.94 -4.83 3.66
CA VAL A 21 -3.15 -6.05 4.44
C VAL A 21 -2.51 -7.24 3.74
N GLY A 22 -1.72 -8.02 4.47
CA GLY A 22 -1.00 -9.17 3.93
C GLY A 22 0.35 -8.81 3.29
N THR A 23 0.70 -7.53 3.21
CA THR A 23 2.01 -7.08 2.70
C THR A 23 2.70 -6.15 3.69
N ARG A 24 3.95 -5.79 3.41
CA ARG A 24 4.66 -4.69 4.08
C ARG A 24 4.76 -3.46 3.18
N VAL A 25 3.99 -3.43 2.09
CA VAL A 25 4.02 -2.36 1.09
C VAL A 25 3.26 -1.17 1.65
N PRO A 26 3.91 -0.02 1.84
CA PRO A 26 3.23 1.19 2.31
C PRO A 26 2.24 1.71 1.27
N LEU A 27 1.09 2.21 1.71
CA LEU A 27 0.16 2.91 0.82
C LEU A 27 0.85 4.10 0.12
N GLN A 28 1.77 4.77 0.83
CA GLN A 28 2.53 5.89 0.29
C GLN A 28 3.30 5.50 -0.99
N ALA A 29 3.78 4.26 -1.10
CA ALA A 29 4.50 3.81 -2.29
C ALA A 29 3.60 3.86 -3.54
N LEU A 30 2.35 3.43 -3.42
CA LEU A 30 1.38 3.53 -4.52
C LEU A 30 1.12 5.00 -4.90
N ILE A 31 0.92 5.88 -3.92
CA ILE A 31 0.70 7.31 -4.17
C ILE A 31 1.90 7.93 -4.90
N ASP A 32 3.11 7.58 -4.49
CA ASP A 32 4.34 8.10 -5.11
C ASP A 32 4.50 7.63 -6.56
N TYR A 33 4.11 6.38 -6.88
CA TYR A 33 4.08 5.87 -8.26
C TYR A 33 3.13 6.70 -9.12
N LEU A 34 1.89 6.86 -8.65
CA LEU A 34 0.87 7.63 -9.36
C LEU A 34 1.28 9.10 -9.53
N GLN A 35 1.93 9.71 -8.53
CA GLN A 35 2.46 11.08 -8.63
C GLN A 35 3.57 11.23 -9.65
N ARG A 36 4.38 10.20 -9.87
CA ARG A 36 5.42 10.16 -10.90
C ARG A 36 4.87 9.85 -12.29
N GLY A 37 3.57 9.59 -12.41
CA GLY A 37 2.91 9.26 -13.67
C GLY A 37 3.00 7.79 -14.05
N HIS A 38 3.41 6.91 -13.13
CA HIS A 38 3.38 5.47 -13.33
C HIS A 38 1.95 4.93 -13.28
N SER A 39 1.71 3.82 -13.99
CA SER A 39 0.42 3.14 -13.99
C SER A 39 0.26 2.22 -12.78
N LEU A 40 -0.97 1.77 -12.52
CA LEU A 40 -1.23 0.80 -11.47
C LEU A 40 -0.62 -0.57 -11.82
N GLU A 41 -0.63 -0.94 -13.11
CA GLU A 41 -0.03 -2.18 -13.60
C GLU A 41 1.48 -2.20 -13.31
N GLU A 42 2.20 -1.10 -13.58
CA GLU A 42 3.63 -0.99 -13.25
C GLU A 42 3.89 -1.18 -11.75
N PHE A 43 3.03 -0.63 -10.88
CA PHE A 43 3.13 -0.85 -9.44
C PHE A 43 2.90 -2.31 -9.04
N LEU A 44 1.93 -3.00 -9.66
CA LEU A 44 1.63 -4.39 -9.35
C LEU A 44 2.73 -5.35 -9.85
N ASP A 45 3.39 -5.02 -10.96
CA ASP A 45 4.53 -5.77 -11.47
C ASP A 45 5.74 -5.68 -10.53
N ASP A 46 5.96 -4.51 -9.91
CA ASP A 46 7.02 -4.29 -8.92
C ASP A 46 6.69 -4.88 -7.53
N PHE A 47 5.40 -5.08 -7.22
CA PHE A 47 4.90 -5.62 -5.94
C PHE A 47 3.86 -6.76 -6.14
N PRO A 48 4.31 -7.99 -6.48
CA PRO A 48 3.43 -9.14 -6.68
C PRO A 48 2.85 -9.73 -5.40
#